data_AF-A0A2V9M7U0-F1
#
_entry.id   AF-A0A2V9M7U0-F1
#
_cell.length_a   1.000
_cell.length_b   1.000
_cell.length_c   1.000
_cell.angle_alpha   90.00
_cell.angle_beta   90.00
_cell.angle_gamma   90.00
#
_symmetry.space_group_name_H-M   'P 1'
#
loop_
_entity.id
_entity.type
_entity.pdbx_description
1 polymer ?
#
loop_
_entity_poly.entity_id
_entity_poly.type
_entity_poly.pdbx_seq_one_letter_code
_entity_poly.pdbx_strand_id
1 'polypeptide(L)' 'IYDALFVNPAVTGSREVLWKGLDVGIIDGSVNGVGRTIQGSADLLKHLQNGLVRSYASWILAGTIAALFYIYSLIRR' A
#
# COMPACT_ATOMS: atom_id res chain seq x y z
N ILE A 1 -41.29 -3.66 -25.96
CA ILE A 1 -40.29 -3.49 -27.04
C ILE A 1 -39.17 -2.55 -26.60
N TYR A 2 -39.46 -1.29 -26.20
CA TYR A 2 -38.44 -0.34 -25.73
C TYR A 2 -37.62 -0.84 -24.52
N ASP A 3 -38.28 -1.39 -23.50
CA ASP A 3 -37.61 -1.94 -22.32
C ASP A 3 -36.66 -3.11 -22.63
N ALA A 4 -37.00 -3.93 -23.62
CA ALA A 4 -36.20 -5.11 -23.97
C ALA A 4 -34.99 -4.75 -24.84
N LEU A 5 -35.12 -3.73 -25.69
CA LEU A 5 -34.08 -3.36 -26.66
C LEU A 5 -33.14 -2.25 -26.17
N PHE A 6 -33.59 -1.39 -25.26
CA PHE A 6 -32.80 -0.24 -24.83
C PHE A 6 -32.54 -0.26 -23.33
N VAL A 7 -33.57 -0.44 -22.50
CA VAL A 7 -33.43 -0.34 -21.04
C VAL A 7 -32.66 -1.53 -20.45
N ASN A 8 -33.10 -2.76 -20.74
CA ASN A 8 -32.42 -3.96 -20.20
C ASN A 8 -30.95 -4.06 -20.63
N PRO A 9 -30.57 -3.88 -21.91
CA PRO A 9 -29.18 -3.94 -22.32
C PRO A 9 -28.32 -2.85 -21.67
N ALA A 10 -28.85 -1.64 -21.51
CA ALA A 10 -28.14 -0.54 -20.84
C ALA A 10 -27.93 -0.83 -19.34
N VAL A 11 -28.95 -1.35 -18.65
CA VAL A 11 -28.86 -1.70 -17.23
C VAL A 11 -27.90 -2.86 -17.01
N THR A 12 -27.99 -3.91 -17.81
CA THR A 12 -27.07 -5.06 -17.73
C THR A 12 -25.64 -4.65 -18.08
N GLY A 13 -25.44 -3.86 -19.15
CA GLY A 13 -24.14 -3.35 -19.52
C GLY A 13 -23.51 -2.49 -18.42
N SER A 14 -24.29 -1.58 -17.83
CA SER A 14 -23.86 -0.76 -16.69
C SER A 14 -23.48 -1.62 -15.48
N ARG A 15 -24.30 -2.62 -15.14
CA ARG A 15 -24.06 -3.51 -14.00
C ARG A 15 -22.81 -4.36 -14.17
N GLU A 16 -22.58 -4.92 -15.34
CA GLU A 16 -21.42 -5.79 -15.57
C GLU A 16 -20.13 -4.99 -15.80
N VAL A 17 -20.18 -3.89 -16.54
CA VAL A 17 -18.98 -3.13 -16.92
C VAL A 17 -18.63 -2.08 -15.87
N LEU A 18 -19.55 -1.15 -15.57
CA LEU A 18 -19.26 -0.02 -14.69
C LEU A 18 -19.18 -0.46 -13.23
N TRP A 19 -20.08 -1.33 -12.78
CA TRP A 19 -20.03 -1.78 -11.39
C TRP A 19 -19.03 -2.92 -11.19
N LYS A 20 -19.25 -4.10 -11.77
CA LYS A 20 -18.37 -5.25 -11.49
C LYS A 20 -16.96 -5.11 -12.06
N GLY A 21 -16.83 -4.56 -13.27
CA GLY A 21 -15.54 -4.37 -13.93
C GLY A 21 -14.73 -3.24 -13.30
N LEU A 22 -15.28 -2.03 -13.31
CA LEU A 22 -14.56 -0.83 -12.86
C LEU A 22 -14.49 -0.74 -11.33
N ASP A 23 -15.64 -0.73 -10.66
CA ASP A 23 -15.68 -0.47 -9.21
C ASP A 23 -15.12 -1.66 -8.40
N VAL A 24 -15.74 -2.84 -8.51
CA VAL A 24 -15.32 -4.03 -7.75
C VAL A 24 -13.94 -4.53 -8.18
N GLY A 25 -13.63 -4.46 -9.49
CA GLY A 25 -12.36 -4.92 -10.02
C GLY A 25 -11.21 -3.96 -9.78
N ILE A 26 -11.36 -2.71 -10.22
CA ILE A 26 -10.26 -1.74 -10.25
C ILE A 26 -10.22 -0.91 -8.97
N ILE A 27 -11.33 -0.30 -8.56
CA ILE A 27 -11.36 0.64 -7.43
C ILE A 27 -11.15 -0.14 -6.13
N ASP A 28 -12.04 -1.08 -5.82
CA ASP A 28 -11.94 -1.93 -4.64
C ASP A 28 -10.65 -2.75 -4.64
N GLY A 29 -10.25 -3.27 -5.81
CA GLY A 29 -8.99 -3.99 -5.98
C GLY A 29 -7.77 -3.15 -5.59
N SER A 30 -7.74 -1.88 -6.03
CA SER A 30 -6.64 -0.95 -5.74
C SER A 30 -6.59 -0.58 -4.26
N VAL A 31 -7.72 -0.20 -3.67
CA VAL A 31 -7.79 0.17 -2.25
C VAL A 31 -7.39 -1.00 -1.36
N ASN A 32 -7.94 -2.20 -1.61
CA ASN A 32 -7.57 -3.40 -0.87
C ASN A 32 -6.11 -3.80 -1.11
N GLY A 33 -5.58 -3.57 -2.32
CA GLY A 33 -4.17 -3.80 -2.64
C GLY A 33 -3.24 -2.92 -1.81
N VAL A 34 -3.53 -1.62 -1.73
CA VAL A 34 -2.79 -0.69 -0.86
C VAL A 34 -2.89 -1.11 0.59
N GLY A 35 -4.10 -1.44 1.08
CA GLY A 35 -4.32 -1.92 2.44
C GLY A 35 -3.49 -3.15 2.78
N ARG A 36 -3.45 -4.17 1.91
CA ARG A 36 -2.63 -5.37 2.07
C ARG A 36 -1.14 -5.06 2.09
N THR A 37 -0.68 -4.14 1.24
CA THR A 37 0.74 -3.75 1.17
C THR A 37 1.19 -3.05 2.44
N ILE A 38 0.35 -2.14 2.97
CA ILE A 38 0.60 -1.46 4.24
C ILE A 38 0.61 -2.47 5.39
N GLN A 39 -0.36 -3.38 5.46
CA GLN A 39 -0.41 -4.41 6.50
C GLN A 39 0.82 -5.32 6.45
N GLY A 40 1.22 -5.79 5.26
CA GLY A 40 2.43 -6.61 5.11
C GLY A 40 3.69 -5.85 5.54
N SER A 41 3.78 -4.55 5.24
CA SER A 41 4.89 -3.71 5.67
C SER A 41 4.92 -3.55 7.20
N ALA A 42 3.77 -3.31 7.81
CA ALA A 42 3.63 -3.23 9.26
C ALA A 42 3.99 -4.56 9.95
N ASP A 43 3.58 -5.68 9.35
CA ASP A 43 3.90 -7.02 9.82
C ASP A 43 5.39 -7.34 9.74
N LEU A 44 6.14 -6.77 8.80
CA LEU A 44 7.59 -6.88 8.79
C LEU A 44 8.21 -5.98 9.87
N LEU A 45 7.78 -4.72 9.95
CA LEU A 45 8.32 -3.74 10.89
C LEU A 45 8.09 -4.12 12.36
N LYS A 46 6.98 -4.80 12.71
CA LYS A 46 6.70 -5.21 14.10
C LYS A 46 7.80 -6.12 14.68
N HIS A 47 8.47 -6.91 13.84
CA HIS A 47 9.54 -7.80 14.29
C HIS A 47 10.83 -7.04 14.67
N LEU A 48 11.01 -5.80 14.20
CA LEU A 48 12.12 -4.94 14.61
C LEU A 48 11.98 -4.50 16.07
N GLN A 49 10.75 -4.40 16.58
CA GLN A 49 10.43 -4.02 17.96
C GLN A 49 10.28 -5.28 18.84
N ASN A 50 11.36 -6.04 19.00
CA ASN A 50 11.41 -7.27 19.78
C ASN A 50 11.32 -7.09 21.32
N GLY A 51 11.09 -5.87 21.81
CA GLY A 51 10.99 -5.54 23.24
C GLY A 51 12.32 -5.55 24.01
N LEU A 52 13.44 -5.87 23.37
CA LEU A 52 14.76 -5.94 24.01
C LEU A 52 15.42 -4.55 23.99
N VAL A 53 15.58 -3.92 25.16
CA VAL A 53 16.26 -2.60 25.29
C VAL A 53 17.63 -2.56 24.61
N ARG A 54 18.40 -3.67 24.66
CA ARG A 54 19.70 -3.80 23.97
C ARG A 54 19.60 -3.70 22.44
N SER A 55 18.51 -4.16 21.84
CA SER A 55 18.24 -4.04 20.40
C SER A 55 18.06 -2.58 19.97
N TYR A 56 17.46 -1.75 20.82
CA TYR A 56 17.33 -0.31 20.56
C TYR A 56 18.69 0.38 20.52
N ALA A 57 19.62 0.00 21.41
CA ALA A 57 20.98 0.56 21.40
C ALA A 57 21.71 0.29 20.08
N SER A 58 21.57 -0.92 19.49
CA SER A 58 22.15 -1.22 18.18
C SER A 58 21.52 -0.39 17.05
N TRP A 59 20.20 -0.17 17.07
CA TRP A 59 19.54 0.69 16.07
C TRP A 59 19.94 2.16 16.18
N ILE A 60 20.08 2.68 17.41
CA ILE A 60 20.57 4.04 17.66
C ILE A 60 22.00 4.21 17.13
N LEU A 61 22.88 3.25 17.43
CA LEU A 61 24.26 3.28 16.95
C LEU A 61 24.32 3.23 15.42
N ALA A 62 23.58 2.32 14.80
CA ALA A 62 23.51 2.19 13.34
C ALA A 62 22.99 3.48 12.68
N GLY A 63 21.91 4.07 13.22
CA GLY A 63 21.38 5.35 12.74
C GLY A 63 22.36 6.51 12.89
N THR A 64 23.11 6.54 13.99
CA THR A 64 24.14 7.56 14.22
C THR A 64 25.26 7.45 13.19
N ILE A 65 25.77 6.25 12.92
CA ILE A 65 26.81 6.01 11.90
C ILE A 65 26.30 6.42 10.52
N ALA A 66 25.08 6.04 10.16
CA ALA A 66 24.48 6.40 8.86
C ALA A 66 24.33 7.93 8.69
N ALA A 67 23.91 8.64 9.73
CA ALA A 67 23.79 10.09 9.72
C ALA A 67 25.16 10.77 9.56
N LEU A 68 26.17 10.33 10.32
CA LEU A 68 27.53 10.84 10.20
C LEU A 68 28.11 10.59 8.79
N PHE A 69 27.90 9.40 8.23
CA PHE A 69 28.31 9.08 6.87
C PHE A 69 27.64 9.97 5.83
N TYR A 70 26.33 10.19 5.96
CA TYR A 70 25.59 11.10 5.09
C TYR A 70 26.15 12.52 5.15
N ILE A 71 26.33 13.07 6.36
CA ILE A 71 26.90 14.40 6.58
C ILE A 71 28.30 14.50 5.98
N TYR A 72 29.14 13.50 6.21
CA TYR A 72 30.48 13.43 5.64
C TYR A 72 30.45 13.46 4.10
N SER A 73 29.58 12.64 3.50
CA SER A 73 29.42 12.58 2.05
C SER A 73 28.91 13.90 1.46
N LEU A 74 28.07 14.61 2.19
CA LEU A 74 27.52 15.91 1.79
C LEU A 74 28.58 17.00 1.82
N ILE A 75 29.42 17.03 2.85
CA ILE A 75 30.51 18.02 3.00
C ILE A 75 31.63 17.78 1.98
N ARG A 76 31.88 16.52 1.60
CA ARG A 76 32.90 16.15 0.60
C ARG A 76 32.48 16.46 -0.85
N ARG A 77 31.20 16.73 -1.09
CA ARG A 77 30.64 17.03 -2.42
C ARG A 77 30.83 18.49 -2.77
#